data_AF-A0A6G1QFJ9-F1
#
_entry.id   AF-A0A6G1QFJ9-F1
#
_cell.length_a   1.000
_cell.length_b   1.000
_cell.length_c   1.000
_cell.angle_alpha   90.00
_cell.angle_beta   90.00
_cell.angle_gamma   90.00
#
_symmetry.space_group_name_H-M   'P 1'
#
loop_
_entity.id
_entity.type
_entity.pdbx_description
1 polymer ?
#
loop_
_entity_poly.entity_id
_entity_poly.type
_entity_poly.pdbx_seq_one_letter_code
_entity_poly.pdbx_strand_id
1 'polypeptide(L)'
;MDSKFRSHSFHSTGPPSSVKTNNWSIKLNSAAILRQGALHDRQVEEEFQRIERLIQGGHEPSSFLKWQKEMREKDLLDELARIERRRLEGRISYEEAAMARARIMERNQKTAQLKKEETAQLMRRYAEKRLQEEKVMRDLVQQVAEGHKNSKMAKEKLQKLKQSIVREVSEQSQELLRQALEEAQAELSRKFEIIQEIHAIESLPHIRAKNFDDTETAGHKLLGEMSLAELKERLALLKGLQQAEEQEKREHIQEAKWNKKQLLLEQLETINLHRRALAQAAAMRKHERKASLGFRQMVTQDESLSALQKKLKEKQQERQRLKQAERSKAKCPEQAAACTVVNTGTTSKRTLSEKSWEKLELSLEHLIQEDLNVVSQREALKTRNMYRVVQKASNV
;
A
#
# COMPACT_ATOMS: atom_id res chain seq x y z
N MET A 1 35.90 34.61 14.40
CA MET A 1 36.27 33.19 14.23
C MET A 1 35.43 32.61 13.11
N ASP A 2 36.00 31.80 12.21
CA ASP A 2 35.33 30.78 11.38
C ASP A 2 36.27 30.27 10.27
N SER A 3 37.23 29.41 10.65
CA SER A 3 38.16 28.75 9.72
C SER A 3 37.51 27.54 9.07
N LYS A 4 36.87 27.72 7.91
CA LYS A 4 36.27 26.63 7.12
C LYS A 4 37.33 25.71 6.51
N PHE A 5 37.71 24.67 7.25
CA PHE A 5 38.54 23.57 6.75
C PHE A 5 37.91 22.93 5.51
N ARG A 6 38.63 22.93 4.38
CA ARG A 6 38.28 22.15 3.19
C ARG A 6 38.93 20.76 3.27
N SER A 7 38.13 19.75 3.57
CA SER A 7 38.55 18.35 3.45
C SER A 7 38.75 17.99 1.98
N HIS A 8 40.00 17.80 1.55
CA HIS A 8 40.30 17.29 0.21
C HIS A 8 39.96 15.79 0.15
N SER A 9 38.90 15.45 -0.57
CA SER A 9 38.50 14.06 -0.82
C SER A 9 39.48 13.40 -1.77
N PHE A 10 40.37 12.56 -1.25
CA PHE A 10 41.23 11.70 -2.05
C PHE A 10 40.37 10.67 -2.81
N HIS A 11 40.10 10.93 -4.08
CA HIS A 11 39.56 9.93 -4.98
C HIS A 11 40.63 8.87 -5.23
N SER A 12 40.47 7.70 -4.59
CA SER A 12 41.32 6.54 -4.84
C SER A 12 41.13 6.09 -6.28
N THR A 13 42.14 6.35 -7.12
CA THR A 13 42.15 5.92 -8.52
C THR A 13 42.08 4.39 -8.55
N GLY A 14 41.02 3.85 -9.15
CA GLY A 14 40.86 2.40 -9.29
C GLY A 14 42.05 1.76 -10.01
N PRO A 15 42.31 0.46 -9.78
CA PRO A 15 43.46 -0.22 -10.37
C PRO A 15 43.43 -0.12 -11.90
N PRO A 16 44.59 0.11 -12.55
CA PRO A 16 44.64 0.36 -13.99
C PRO A 16 44.01 -0.80 -14.78
N SER A 17 43.19 -0.43 -15.76
CA SER A 17 42.40 -1.37 -16.56
C SER A 17 43.29 -2.44 -17.20
N SER A 18 42.75 -3.67 -17.28
CA SER A 18 43.44 -4.87 -17.76
C SER A 18 44.17 -4.62 -19.09
N VAL A 19 45.50 -4.51 -19.01
CA VAL A 19 46.37 -4.40 -20.19
C VAL A 19 46.24 -5.70 -20.98
N LYS A 20 45.54 -5.64 -22.11
CA LYS A 20 45.45 -6.76 -23.06
C LYS A 20 46.87 -7.11 -23.50
N THR A 21 47.28 -8.34 -23.24
CA THR A 21 48.61 -8.85 -23.60
C THR A 21 48.67 -9.07 -25.12
N ASN A 22 48.92 -7.98 -25.86
CA ASN A 22 49.25 -8.07 -27.28
C ASN A 22 50.55 -8.85 -27.42
N ASN A 23 50.50 -9.98 -28.15
CA ASN A 23 51.65 -10.88 -28.37
C ASN A 23 52.63 -10.32 -29.40
N TRP A 24 53.04 -9.06 -29.25
CA TRP A 24 54.21 -8.51 -29.91
C TRP A 24 55.44 -8.82 -29.06
N SER A 25 56.49 -9.29 -29.72
CA SER A 25 57.80 -9.58 -29.11
C SER A 25 58.53 -8.27 -28.77
N ILE A 26 58.02 -7.56 -27.76
CA ILE A 26 58.69 -6.39 -27.16
C ILE A 26 60.11 -6.83 -26.81
N LYS A 27 61.10 -6.30 -27.53
CA LYS A 27 62.50 -6.64 -27.40
C LYS A 27 63.01 -6.19 -26.04
N LEU A 28 62.95 -7.10 -25.06
CA LEU A 28 63.31 -6.82 -23.68
C LEU A 28 64.76 -6.32 -23.62
N ASN A 29 64.97 -5.21 -22.94
CA ASN A 29 66.32 -4.71 -22.64
C ASN A 29 67.07 -5.77 -21.82
N SER A 30 68.38 -5.94 -22.02
CA SER A 30 69.20 -6.91 -21.28
C SER A 30 69.05 -6.80 -19.76
N ALA A 31 68.92 -5.57 -19.24
CA ALA A 31 68.69 -5.36 -17.81
C ALA A 31 67.30 -5.80 -17.34
N ALA A 32 66.28 -5.79 -18.21
CA ALA A 32 64.95 -6.30 -17.90
C ALA A 32 64.88 -7.83 -17.95
N ILE A 33 65.63 -8.47 -18.87
CA ILE A 33 65.79 -9.92 -18.93
C ILE A 33 66.43 -10.40 -17.63
N LEU A 34 67.62 -9.91 -17.28
CA LEU A 34 68.36 -10.37 -16.09
C LEU A 34 67.59 -10.11 -14.77
N ARG A 35 66.82 -9.01 -14.68
CA ARG A 35 65.94 -8.76 -13.52
C ARG A 35 64.75 -9.73 -13.42
N GLN A 36 64.23 -10.21 -14.55
CA GLN A 36 63.16 -11.22 -14.55
C GLN A 36 63.70 -12.63 -14.30
N GLY A 37 64.89 -12.94 -14.83
CA GLY A 37 65.65 -14.15 -14.51
C GLY A 37 65.87 -14.30 -13.01
N ALA A 38 66.62 -13.38 -12.40
CA ALA A 38 66.93 -13.41 -10.97
C ALA A 38 65.69 -13.38 -10.04
N LEU A 39 64.55 -12.88 -10.52
CA LEU A 39 63.27 -12.97 -9.80
C LEU A 39 62.70 -14.40 -9.84
N HIS A 40 62.74 -15.06 -11.00
CA HIS A 40 62.31 -16.46 -11.13
C HIS A 40 63.29 -17.43 -10.45
N ASP A 41 64.60 -17.20 -10.56
CA ASP A 41 65.62 -17.99 -9.86
C ASP A 41 65.37 -17.95 -8.34
N ARG A 42 65.06 -16.77 -7.79
CA ARG A 42 64.64 -16.61 -6.39
C ARG A 42 63.32 -17.33 -6.07
N GLN A 43 62.32 -17.30 -6.96
CA GLN A 43 61.06 -18.02 -6.75
C GLN A 43 61.25 -19.54 -6.74
N VAL A 44 62.14 -20.05 -7.59
CA VAL A 44 62.53 -21.47 -7.64
C VAL A 44 63.24 -21.86 -6.34
N GLU A 45 64.16 -21.03 -5.84
CA GLU A 45 64.84 -21.22 -4.56
C GLU A 45 63.85 -21.21 -3.37
N GLU A 46 62.90 -20.26 -3.32
CA GLU A 46 61.87 -20.19 -2.27
C GLU A 46 60.93 -21.43 -2.28
N GLU A 47 60.66 -22.01 -3.45
CA GLU A 47 59.90 -23.28 -3.59
C GLU A 47 60.77 -24.52 -3.30
N PHE A 48 62.08 -24.53 -3.60
CA PHE A 48 62.99 -25.59 -3.17
C PHE A 48 63.06 -25.67 -1.64
N GLN A 49 63.31 -24.55 -0.96
CA GLN A 49 63.33 -24.48 0.51
C GLN A 49 61.98 -24.87 1.14
N ARG A 50 60.86 -24.72 0.41
CA ARG A 50 59.54 -25.21 0.81
C ARG A 50 59.42 -26.74 0.69
N ILE A 51 59.95 -27.31 -0.39
CA ILE A 51 60.01 -28.77 -0.59
C ILE A 51 60.93 -29.43 0.45
N GLU A 52 62.09 -28.83 0.76
CA GLU A 52 62.99 -29.32 1.83
C GLU A 52 62.30 -29.35 3.19
N ARG A 53 61.58 -28.28 3.57
CA ARG A 53 60.79 -28.25 4.81
C ARG A 53 59.70 -29.33 4.86
N LEU A 54 59.13 -29.72 3.73
CA LEU A 54 58.19 -30.84 3.63
C LEU A 54 58.89 -32.20 3.81
N ILE A 55 60.06 -32.38 3.20
CA ILE A 55 60.90 -33.58 3.37
C ILE A 55 61.34 -33.74 4.84
N GLN A 56 61.60 -32.63 5.54
CA GLN A 56 61.91 -32.58 6.97
C GLN A 56 60.68 -32.79 7.89
N GLY A 57 59.49 -33.10 7.34
CA GLY A 57 58.27 -33.39 8.10
C GLY A 57 57.41 -32.17 8.45
N GLY A 58 57.72 -30.98 7.91
CA GLY A 58 56.88 -29.79 8.07
C GLY A 58 55.55 -29.92 7.32
N HIS A 59 54.46 -29.42 7.92
CA HIS A 59 53.10 -29.57 7.37
C HIS A 59 52.66 -28.35 6.53
N GLU A 60 52.20 -28.58 5.30
CA GLU A 60 51.61 -27.56 4.41
C GLU A 60 50.22 -27.10 4.90
N PRO A 61 50.01 -25.82 5.29
CA PRO A 61 48.69 -25.32 5.69
C PRO A 61 47.69 -25.21 4.50
N SER A 62 48.15 -25.48 3.27
CA SER A 62 47.37 -25.41 2.03
C SER A 62 46.11 -26.28 2.05
N SER A 63 46.14 -27.47 2.67
CA SER A 63 44.97 -28.34 2.81
C SER A 63 43.89 -27.71 3.72
N PHE A 64 44.28 -27.30 4.92
CA PHE A 64 43.40 -26.63 5.89
C PHE A 64 42.84 -25.32 5.34
N LEU A 65 43.65 -24.51 4.64
CA LEU A 65 43.21 -23.25 4.04
C LEU A 65 42.29 -23.42 2.81
N LYS A 66 42.30 -24.58 2.15
CA LYS A 66 41.28 -24.94 1.15
C LYS A 66 39.98 -25.35 1.85
N TRP A 67 40.05 -26.30 2.78
CA TRP A 67 38.92 -26.76 3.58
C TRP A 67 38.17 -25.60 4.27
N GLN A 68 38.91 -24.66 4.88
CA GLN A 68 38.31 -23.49 5.55
C GLN A 68 37.57 -22.56 4.57
N LYS A 69 38.02 -22.45 3.31
CA LYS A 69 37.31 -21.69 2.27
C LYS A 69 36.08 -22.44 1.79
N GLU A 70 36.21 -23.74 1.52
CA GLU A 70 35.10 -24.59 1.11
C GLU A 70 33.97 -24.63 2.14
N MET A 71 34.30 -24.69 3.45
CA MET A 71 33.28 -24.66 4.50
C MET A 71 32.59 -23.28 4.57
N ARG A 72 33.34 -22.18 4.57
CA ARG A 72 32.75 -20.82 4.49
C ARG A 72 31.87 -20.63 3.25
N GLU A 73 32.25 -21.20 2.11
CA GLU A 73 31.45 -21.15 0.88
C GLU A 73 30.18 -22.01 0.96
N LYS A 74 30.21 -23.14 1.67
CA LYS A 74 29.03 -23.97 2.00
C LYS A 74 28.11 -23.25 2.98
N ASP A 75 28.64 -22.72 4.07
CA ASP A 75 27.88 -21.97 5.09
C ASP A 75 27.11 -20.80 4.45
N LEU A 76 27.77 -20.01 3.61
CA LEU A 76 27.16 -18.90 2.86
C LEU A 76 26.09 -19.37 1.86
N LEU A 77 26.25 -20.55 1.24
CA LEU A 77 25.23 -21.11 0.35
C LEU A 77 24.00 -21.58 1.14
N ASP A 78 24.22 -22.24 2.27
CA ASP A 78 23.18 -22.69 3.19
C ASP A 78 22.37 -21.51 3.77
N GLU A 79 23.05 -20.43 4.17
CA GLU A 79 22.40 -19.20 4.61
C GLU A 79 21.52 -18.58 3.51
N LEU A 80 22.06 -18.43 2.29
CA LEU A 80 21.30 -17.90 1.15
C LEU A 80 20.07 -18.76 0.82
N ALA A 81 20.22 -20.10 0.84
CA ALA A 81 19.11 -21.02 0.63
C ALA A 81 18.08 -20.98 1.78
N ARG A 82 18.51 -20.83 3.03
CA ARG A 82 17.63 -20.62 4.21
C ARG A 82 16.92 -19.25 4.18
N ILE A 83 17.50 -18.24 3.55
CA ILE A 83 16.87 -16.92 3.35
C ILE A 83 15.79 -17.02 2.24
N GLU A 84 16.10 -17.61 1.08
CA GLU A 84 15.13 -17.74 -0.01
C GLU A 84 13.98 -18.72 0.35
N ARG A 85 14.25 -19.81 1.08
CA ARG A 85 13.20 -20.68 1.65
C ARG A 85 12.20 -19.87 2.47
N ARG A 86 12.67 -19.16 3.51
CA ARG A 86 11.83 -18.30 4.37
C ARG A 86 11.10 -17.19 3.61
N ARG A 87 11.73 -16.62 2.58
CA ARG A 87 11.10 -15.60 1.70
C ARG A 87 9.96 -16.18 0.87
N LEU A 88 10.09 -17.41 0.36
CA LEU A 88 9.05 -18.10 -0.40
C LEU A 88 7.92 -18.57 0.53
N GLU A 89 8.25 -19.13 1.69
CA GLU A 89 7.31 -19.54 2.74
C GLU A 89 6.45 -18.35 3.22
N GLY A 90 7.09 -17.21 3.52
CA GLY A 90 6.38 -15.97 3.89
C GLY A 90 5.45 -15.44 2.78
N ARG A 91 5.83 -15.62 1.51
CA ARG A 91 4.96 -15.29 0.36
C ARG A 91 3.77 -16.25 0.24
N ILE A 92 3.97 -17.55 0.43
CA ILE A 92 2.91 -18.56 0.43
C ILE A 92 1.91 -18.25 1.56
N SER A 93 2.42 -18.05 2.79
CA SER A 93 1.62 -17.70 3.97
C SER A 93 0.80 -16.42 3.76
N TYR A 94 1.35 -15.39 3.13
CA TYR A 94 0.61 -14.17 2.78
C TYR A 94 -0.56 -14.43 1.82
N GLU A 95 -0.34 -15.24 0.77
CA GLU A 95 -1.38 -15.61 -0.20
C GLU A 95 -2.46 -16.49 0.46
N GLU A 96 -2.08 -17.47 1.28
CA GLU A 96 -2.99 -18.35 2.02
C GLU A 96 -3.81 -17.57 3.06
N ALA A 97 -3.20 -16.62 3.77
CA ALA A 97 -3.93 -15.72 4.68
C ALA A 97 -4.90 -14.79 3.91
N ALA A 98 -4.56 -14.37 2.69
CA ALA A 98 -5.48 -13.60 1.84
C ALA A 98 -6.66 -14.47 1.37
N MET A 99 -6.41 -15.73 1.02
CA MET A 99 -7.45 -16.72 0.68
C MET A 99 -8.35 -17.04 1.88
N ALA A 100 -7.80 -17.17 3.08
CA ALA A 100 -8.55 -17.37 4.32
C ALA A 100 -9.47 -16.18 4.62
N ARG A 101 -8.97 -14.94 4.49
CA ARG A 101 -9.78 -13.73 4.64
C ARG A 101 -10.95 -13.69 3.65
N ALA A 102 -10.72 -14.02 2.37
CA ALA A 102 -11.80 -14.09 1.36
C ALA A 102 -12.88 -15.14 1.74
N ARG A 103 -12.46 -16.34 2.18
CA ARG A 103 -13.38 -17.39 2.66
C ARG A 103 -14.19 -16.97 3.88
N ILE A 104 -13.62 -16.19 4.79
CA ILE A 104 -14.34 -15.64 5.95
C ILE A 104 -15.35 -14.57 5.50
N MET A 105 -14.97 -13.66 4.59
CA MET A 105 -15.89 -12.65 4.05
C MET A 105 -17.08 -13.29 3.32
N GLU A 106 -16.86 -14.32 2.49
CA GLU A 106 -17.98 -15.00 1.80
C GLU A 106 -18.93 -15.72 2.78
N ARG A 107 -18.40 -16.31 3.86
CA ARG A 107 -19.21 -16.91 4.94
C ARG A 107 -20.03 -15.84 5.67
N ASN A 108 -19.41 -14.73 6.04
CA ASN A 108 -20.07 -13.63 6.74
C ASN A 108 -21.13 -12.93 5.86
N GLN A 109 -20.90 -12.86 4.53
CA GLN A 109 -21.90 -12.38 3.59
C GLN A 109 -23.12 -13.30 3.54
N LYS A 110 -22.91 -14.63 3.48
CA LYS A 110 -23.99 -15.63 3.47
C LYS A 110 -24.79 -15.63 4.77
N THR A 111 -24.14 -15.55 5.94
CA THR A 111 -24.86 -15.46 7.22
C THR A 111 -25.62 -14.13 7.36
N ALA A 112 -25.06 -13.01 6.88
CA ALA A 112 -25.76 -11.72 6.86
C ALA A 112 -26.96 -11.72 5.89
N GLN A 113 -26.90 -12.44 4.77
CA GLN A 113 -28.04 -12.66 3.87
C GLN A 113 -29.16 -13.44 4.56
N LEU A 114 -28.83 -14.60 5.16
CA LEU A 114 -29.78 -15.40 5.92
C LEU A 114 -30.44 -14.61 7.07
N LYS A 115 -29.69 -13.77 7.81
CA LYS A 115 -30.28 -12.91 8.85
C LYS A 115 -31.17 -11.79 8.30
N LYS A 116 -30.91 -11.28 7.10
CA LYS A 116 -31.84 -10.37 6.40
C LYS A 116 -33.12 -11.08 5.94
N GLU A 117 -33.02 -12.35 5.53
CA GLU A 117 -34.17 -13.16 5.13
C GLU A 117 -35.04 -13.56 6.34
N GLU A 118 -34.43 -14.01 7.44
CA GLU A 118 -35.10 -14.28 8.72
C GLU A 118 -35.86 -13.06 9.25
N THR A 119 -35.20 -11.89 9.29
CA THR A 119 -35.83 -10.64 9.77
C THR A 119 -36.91 -10.14 8.83
N ALA A 120 -36.74 -10.26 7.51
CA ALA A 120 -37.81 -9.95 6.55
C ALA A 120 -39.03 -10.87 6.71
N GLN A 121 -38.84 -12.16 6.97
CA GLN A 121 -39.94 -13.09 7.28
C GLN A 121 -40.65 -12.74 8.59
N LEU A 122 -39.91 -12.34 9.63
CA LEU A 122 -40.50 -11.89 10.90
C LEU A 122 -41.32 -10.61 10.72
N MET A 123 -40.82 -9.63 9.95
CA MET A 123 -41.55 -8.39 9.66
C MET A 123 -42.81 -8.62 8.84
N ARG A 124 -42.82 -9.57 7.88
CA ARG A 124 -44.03 -9.98 7.16
C ARG A 124 -45.09 -10.53 8.12
N ARG A 125 -44.71 -11.49 8.98
CA ARG A 125 -45.62 -12.05 10.01
C ARG A 125 -46.16 -11.01 10.98
N TYR A 126 -45.37 -9.97 11.29
CA TYR A 126 -45.83 -8.85 12.12
C TYR A 126 -46.85 -7.96 11.38
N ALA A 127 -46.59 -7.61 10.12
CA ALA A 127 -47.51 -6.84 9.29
C ALA A 127 -48.83 -7.59 9.04
N GLU A 128 -48.76 -8.90 8.78
CA GLU A 128 -49.93 -9.80 8.66
C GLU A 128 -50.80 -9.76 9.93
N LYS A 129 -50.18 -9.86 11.12
CA LYS A 129 -50.88 -9.75 12.40
C LYS A 129 -51.52 -8.38 12.63
N ARG A 130 -50.78 -7.28 12.38
CA ARG A 130 -51.36 -5.93 12.50
C ARG A 130 -52.53 -5.70 11.55
N LEU A 131 -52.48 -6.25 10.34
CA LEU A 131 -53.58 -6.20 9.38
C LEU A 131 -54.80 -7.05 9.81
N GLN A 132 -54.59 -8.14 10.57
CA GLN A 132 -55.67 -8.90 11.22
C GLN A 132 -56.27 -8.14 12.41
N GLU A 133 -55.44 -7.59 13.29
CA GLU A 133 -55.87 -6.77 14.43
C GLU A 133 -56.65 -5.52 13.99
N GLU A 134 -56.19 -4.84 12.93
CA GLU A 134 -56.91 -3.71 12.34
C GLU A 134 -58.29 -4.11 11.80
N LYS A 135 -58.44 -5.30 11.21
CA LYS A 135 -59.75 -5.78 10.74
C LYS A 135 -60.69 -5.98 11.93
N VAL A 136 -60.26 -6.72 12.95
CA VAL A 136 -61.05 -6.94 14.18
C VAL A 136 -61.46 -5.62 14.84
N MET A 137 -60.57 -4.62 14.87
CA MET A 137 -60.88 -3.29 15.39
C MET A 137 -61.87 -2.51 14.51
N ARG A 138 -61.75 -2.58 13.18
CA ARG A 138 -62.71 -1.96 12.24
C ARG A 138 -64.08 -2.59 12.36
N ASP A 139 -64.15 -3.92 12.45
CA ASP A 139 -65.39 -4.68 12.61
C ASP A 139 -66.09 -4.33 13.94
N LEU A 140 -65.33 -4.23 15.04
CA LEU A 140 -65.83 -3.78 16.34
C LEU A 140 -66.35 -2.33 16.31
N VAL A 141 -65.61 -1.41 15.69
CA VAL A 141 -66.05 -0.01 15.51
C VAL A 141 -67.32 0.06 14.66
N GLN A 142 -67.45 -0.77 13.64
CA GLN A 142 -68.67 -0.86 12.83
C GLN A 142 -69.86 -1.37 13.68
N GLN A 143 -69.69 -2.43 14.47
CA GLN A 143 -70.73 -2.95 15.37
C GLN A 143 -71.18 -1.88 16.39
N VAL A 144 -70.24 -1.12 16.97
CA VAL A 144 -70.56 -0.02 17.89
C VAL A 144 -71.30 1.12 17.16
N ALA A 145 -70.88 1.48 15.94
CA ALA A 145 -71.57 2.48 15.13
C ALA A 145 -72.99 2.04 14.73
N GLU A 146 -73.20 0.76 14.44
CA GLU A 146 -74.53 0.16 14.19
C GLU A 146 -75.39 0.14 15.46
N GLY A 147 -74.81 -0.19 16.62
CA GLY A 147 -75.44 -0.02 17.93
C GLY A 147 -75.90 1.42 18.20
N HIS A 148 -75.07 2.42 17.88
CA HIS A 148 -75.44 3.83 17.97
C HIS A 148 -76.55 4.24 16.99
N LYS A 149 -76.51 3.77 15.73
CA LYS A 149 -77.61 3.97 14.76
C LYS A 149 -78.92 3.39 15.31
N ASN A 150 -78.90 2.16 15.80
CA ASN A 150 -80.06 1.47 16.36
C ASN A 150 -80.61 2.20 17.60
N SER A 151 -79.73 2.67 18.50
CA SER A 151 -80.10 3.49 19.66
C SER A 151 -80.72 4.83 19.25
N LYS A 152 -80.17 5.50 18.23
CA LYS A 152 -80.72 6.75 17.68
C LYS A 152 -82.10 6.53 17.05
N MET A 153 -82.27 5.48 16.25
CA MET A 153 -83.57 5.10 15.67
C MET A 153 -84.61 4.76 16.75
N ALA A 154 -84.21 4.10 17.85
CA ALA A 154 -85.09 3.84 18.99
C ALA A 154 -85.50 5.13 19.72
N LYS A 155 -84.54 6.05 19.94
CA LYS A 155 -84.81 7.39 20.51
C LYS A 155 -85.74 8.21 19.61
N GLU A 156 -85.55 8.20 18.30
CA GLU A 156 -86.42 8.90 17.34
C GLU A 156 -87.84 8.33 17.31
N LYS A 157 -88.00 7.00 17.37
CA LYS A 157 -89.32 6.36 17.53
C LYS A 157 -90.01 6.80 18.83
N LEU A 158 -89.29 6.76 19.95
CA LEU A 158 -89.79 7.21 21.25
C LEU A 158 -90.11 8.72 21.25
N GLN A 159 -89.31 9.54 20.57
CA GLN A 159 -89.54 10.98 20.45
C GLN A 159 -90.76 11.28 19.58
N LYS A 160 -91.00 10.52 18.50
CA LYS A 160 -92.24 10.63 17.70
C LYS A 160 -93.49 10.27 18.50
N LEU A 161 -93.43 9.24 19.36
CA LEU A 161 -94.52 8.90 20.29
C LEU A 161 -94.72 10.00 21.34
N LYS A 162 -93.65 10.51 21.95
CA LYS A 162 -93.74 11.68 22.84
C LYS A 162 -94.29 12.92 22.12
N GLN A 163 -93.99 13.10 20.84
CA GLN A 163 -94.52 14.18 20.00
C GLN A 163 -95.96 13.94 19.52
N SER A 164 -96.51 12.72 19.55
CA SER A 164 -97.96 12.53 19.36
C SER A 164 -98.66 12.85 20.67
N ILE A 165 -98.24 12.25 21.79
CA ILE A 165 -98.80 12.51 23.13
C ILE A 165 -98.74 14.00 23.48
N VAL A 166 -97.60 14.67 23.24
CA VAL A 166 -97.48 16.12 23.45
C VAL A 166 -98.31 16.90 22.45
N ARG A 167 -98.57 16.42 21.22
CA ARG A 167 -99.53 17.08 20.32
C ARG A 167 -100.95 16.92 20.80
N GLU A 168 -101.40 15.70 21.10
CA GLU A 168 -102.71 15.38 21.66
C GLU A 168 -103.00 16.21 22.93
N VAL A 169 -102.01 16.30 23.85
CA VAL A 169 -102.10 17.13 25.07
C VAL A 169 -101.93 18.62 24.76
N SER A 170 -101.18 19.03 23.74
CA SER A 170 -101.07 20.44 23.32
C SER A 170 -102.26 20.92 22.51
N GLU A 171 -103.01 20.02 21.87
CA GLU A 171 -104.27 20.30 21.19
C GLU A 171 -105.33 20.52 22.27
N GLN A 172 -105.46 19.60 23.24
CA GLN A 172 -106.25 19.82 24.47
C GLN A 172 -105.84 21.10 25.21
N SER A 173 -104.53 21.37 25.34
CA SER A 173 -104.00 22.58 25.98
C SER A 173 -104.03 23.82 25.07
N GLN A 174 -104.28 23.70 23.77
CA GLN A 174 -104.53 24.83 22.86
C GLN A 174 -106.02 25.09 22.73
N GLU A 175 -106.91 24.13 22.94
CA GLU A 175 -108.30 24.42 23.32
C GLU A 175 -108.31 25.32 24.57
N LEU A 176 -107.56 24.94 25.62
CA LEU A 176 -107.44 25.72 26.87
C LEU A 176 -106.62 27.02 26.73
N LEU A 177 -105.56 27.06 25.92
CA LEU A 177 -104.75 28.28 25.72
C LEU A 177 -105.37 29.21 24.68
N ARG A 178 -106.19 28.74 23.75
CA ARG A 178 -107.00 29.60 22.88
C ARG A 178 -108.10 30.27 23.70
N GLN A 179 -108.72 29.54 24.63
CA GLN A 179 -109.55 30.10 25.71
C GLN A 179 -108.82 31.14 26.61
N ALA A 180 -107.48 31.32 26.50
CA ALA A 180 -106.69 32.22 27.37
C ALA A 180 -105.73 33.21 26.63
N LEU A 181 -105.39 33.02 25.36
CA LEU A 181 -104.69 34.01 24.52
C LEU A 181 -105.67 34.93 23.80
N GLU A 182 -106.91 34.47 23.61
CA GLU A 182 -108.09 35.30 23.36
C GLU A 182 -108.35 36.26 24.55
N GLU A 183 -107.86 35.94 25.75
CA GLU A 183 -107.78 36.86 26.91
C GLU A 183 -106.51 37.76 26.93
N ALA A 184 -105.47 37.52 26.09
CA ALA A 184 -104.11 38.03 26.38
C ALA A 184 -103.20 38.55 25.24
N GLN A 185 -103.49 38.43 23.92
CA GLN A 185 -102.61 39.02 22.86
C GLN A 185 -102.60 40.58 22.82
N ALA A 186 -103.12 41.26 23.84
CA ALA A 186 -103.12 42.72 23.96
C ALA A 186 -101.72 43.39 24.25
N GLU A 187 -100.60 43.13 23.51
CA GLU A 187 -99.22 43.68 23.78
C GLU A 187 -98.21 44.06 22.62
N LEU A 188 -97.65 43.08 21.88
CA LEU A 188 -96.20 43.00 21.48
C LEU A 188 -95.63 43.77 20.25
N SER A 189 -94.42 44.42 20.32
CA SER A 189 -93.54 44.85 19.15
C SER A 189 -92.04 45.30 19.44
N ARG A 190 -90.92 44.78 18.78
CA ARG A 190 -89.40 44.86 19.15
C ARG A 190 -88.24 45.03 18.01
N LYS A 191 -86.88 44.71 18.15
CA LYS A 191 -85.63 45.27 17.38
C LYS A 191 -84.34 44.37 16.94
N PHE A 192 -83.13 44.91 16.48
CA PHE A 192 -81.96 44.26 15.67
C PHE A 192 -80.42 44.80 15.79
N GLU A 193 -79.34 44.31 15.04
CA GLU A 193 -77.79 44.41 15.28
C GLU A 193 -76.70 44.45 14.06
N ILE A 194 -75.30 44.48 14.20
CA ILE A 194 -74.18 44.75 13.12
C ILE A 194 -72.57 44.41 13.35
N ILE A 195 -71.57 44.28 12.34
CA ILE A 195 -69.97 44.50 12.24
C ILE A 195 -68.78 43.41 11.82
N GLN A 196 -67.53 43.70 11.18
CA GLN A 196 -66.10 42.97 11.12
C GLN A 196 -64.93 43.24 9.95
N GLU A 197 -63.51 43.08 10.06
CA GLU A 197 -62.30 43.37 9.03
C GLU A 197 -60.63 42.93 9.22
N ILE A 198 -59.56 42.70 8.22
CA ILE A 198 -57.88 42.81 8.01
C ILE A 198 -56.51 41.72 7.82
N HIS A 199 -55.24 41.83 7.05
CA HIS A 199 -53.74 41.05 7.03
C HIS A 199 -52.37 41.13 5.90
N ALA A 200 -50.92 40.79 6.03
CA ALA A 200 -49.62 40.53 4.98
C ALA A 200 -47.90 40.30 5.24
N ILE A 201 -46.80 39.78 4.38
CA ILE A 201 -45.11 39.70 4.46
C ILE A 201 -43.91 39.08 3.33
N GLU A 202 -42.42 39.14 3.31
CA GLU A 202 -41.14 38.51 2.41
C GLU A 202 -39.44 38.61 2.77
N SER A 203 -38.07 38.32 2.24
CA SER A 203 -36.99 37.77 1.09
C SER A 203 -35.26 37.52 1.27
N LEU A 204 -34.19 37.11 0.32
CA LEU A 204 -32.57 36.68 0.45
C LEU A 204 -31.24 36.60 -0.72
N PRO A 205 -29.79 36.28 -0.53
CA PRO A 205 -28.39 36.38 -1.43
C PRO A 205 -26.93 35.40 -1.54
N HIS A 206 -25.66 35.62 -2.27
CA HIS A 206 -24.24 34.77 -2.58
C HIS A 206 -22.72 35.41 -3.16
N ILE A 207 -21.35 35.02 -3.61
CA ILE A 207 -20.05 33.99 -3.82
C ILE A 207 -18.55 34.50 -4.54
N ARG A 208 -17.19 34.05 -4.97
CA ARG A 208 -15.74 33.24 -4.80
C ARG A 208 -14.43 33.46 -5.92
N ALA A 209 -13.04 33.09 -6.26
CA ALA A 209 -11.59 32.29 -6.09
C ALA A 209 -10.15 32.75 -6.97
N LYS A 210 -8.78 32.33 -7.32
CA LYS A 210 -7.46 31.31 -7.35
C LYS A 210 -5.84 31.74 -7.83
N ASN A 211 -4.68 30.91 -8.18
CA ASN A 211 -3.06 31.10 -8.40
C ASN A 211 -1.99 30.08 -9.31
N PHE A 212 -0.57 29.85 -9.63
CA PHE A 212 1.04 30.22 -9.62
C PHE A 212 2.26 29.31 -10.44
N ASP A 213 3.68 29.57 -10.67
CA ASP A 213 4.92 28.76 -11.44
C ASP A 213 6.63 29.05 -11.42
N ASP A 214 7.75 28.33 -12.04
CA ASP A 214 9.41 28.47 -12.04
C ASP A 214 10.64 27.70 -13.01
N THR A 215 12.09 27.95 -13.15
CA THR A 215 13.36 27.21 -13.94
C THR A 215 15.03 27.64 -14.08
N GLU A 216 16.22 26.86 -14.49
CA GLU A 216 17.82 27.21 -14.75
C GLU A 216 19.07 26.30 -15.56
N THR A 217 20.54 26.49 -15.58
CA THR A 217 21.77 26.06 -16.59
C THR A 217 23.45 25.80 -16.28
N ALA A 218 24.56 25.56 -17.22
CA ALA A 218 26.18 25.28 -17.04
C ALA A 218 27.45 25.07 -18.21
N GLY A 219 28.90 24.96 -18.02
CA GLY A 219 30.15 24.56 -19.01
C GLY A 219 31.87 24.65 -18.82
N HIS A 220 32.97 24.09 -19.61
CA HIS A 220 34.63 24.20 -19.53
C HIS A 220 35.92 23.89 -20.64
N LYS A 221 37.31 23.50 -20.42
CA LYS A 221 38.73 23.68 -21.27
C LYS A 221 40.13 22.67 -21.36
N LEU A 222 41.45 22.94 -21.95
CA LEU A 222 42.75 22.02 -22.39
C LEU A 222 44.41 22.47 -22.62
N LEU A 223 45.57 21.68 -23.07
CA LEU A 223 47.15 21.93 -23.50
C LEU A 223 48.37 20.72 -23.58
N GLY A 224 49.78 20.54 -23.96
CA GLY A 224 51.17 21.14 -24.60
C GLY A 224 52.78 20.47 -24.90
N GLU A 225 54.13 20.34 -25.46
CA GLU A 225 55.51 19.43 -25.41
C GLU A 225 57.03 19.67 -26.22
N MET A 226 58.33 19.01 -26.08
CA MET A 226 59.78 19.11 -26.89
C MET A 226 61.29 18.28 -26.70
N SER A 227 62.48 18.21 -27.56
CA SER A 227 64.01 17.59 -27.39
C SER A 227 65.36 17.57 -28.47
N LEU A 228 66.76 17.15 -28.27
CA LEU A 228 68.12 17.09 -29.22
C LEU A 228 69.69 16.42 -28.90
N ALA A 229 70.85 16.23 -29.77
CA ALA A 229 72.45 15.92 -29.55
C ALA A 229 73.67 15.32 -30.63
N GLU A 230 75.13 15.26 -30.51
CA GLU A 230 76.37 14.71 -31.48
C GLU A 230 78.07 14.66 -31.16
N LEU A 231 79.18 13.96 -31.84
CA LEU A 231 80.83 14.00 -31.78
C LEU A 231 82.04 13.11 -32.65
N LYS A 232 83.48 13.31 -32.78
CA LYS A 232 84.70 12.50 -33.55
C LYS A 232 86.41 12.67 -33.41
N GLU A 233 87.50 11.78 -33.83
CA GLU A 233 89.08 11.99 -34.30
C GLU A 233 90.41 10.90 -34.45
N ARG A 234 91.71 11.16 -35.09
CA ARG A 234 93.29 10.68 -35.04
C ARG A 234 94.35 9.69 -35.97
N LEU A 235 95.82 9.78 -36.07
CA LEU A 235 96.82 9.31 -37.24
C LEU A 235 98.14 8.31 -37.24
N ALA A 236 99.27 8.46 -38.03
CA ALA A 236 100.01 7.40 -38.86
C ALA A 236 100.82 6.14 -38.30
N LEU A 237 101.98 6.24 -37.63
CA LEU A 237 102.71 5.04 -37.12
C LEU A 237 102.11 4.53 -35.81
N LEU A 238 101.60 5.46 -34.98
CA LEU A 238 100.80 5.16 -33.79
C LEU A 238 99.62 4.25 -34.13
N LYS A 239 98.94 4.51 -35.26
CA LYS A 239 97.92 3.63 -35.87
C LYS A 239 98.32 2.16 -35.96
N GLY A 240 99.60 1.81 -36.13
CA GLY A 240 100.04 0.42 -36.31
C GLY A 240 100.02 -0.41 -35.03
N LEU A 241 100.68 0.07 -33.97
CA LEU A 241 100.60 -0.57 -32.64
C LEU A 241 99.19 -0.44 -32.05
N GLN A 242 98.55 0.72 -32.26
CA GLN A 242 97.14 0.92 -31.96
C GLN A 242 96.25 -0.12 -32.66
N GLN A 243 96.52 -0.50 -33.92
CA GLN A 243 95.75 -1.53 -34.64
C GLN A 243 95.91 -2.93 -34.03
N ALA A 244 97.10 -3.31 -33.56
CA ALA A 244 97.32 -4.61 -32.92
C ALA A 244 96.64 -4.68 -31.54
N GLU A 245 96.84 -3.67 -30.69
CA GLU A 245 96.11 -3.55 -29.42
C GLU A 245 94.59 -3.44 -29.65
N GLU A 246 94.14 -2.75 -30.71
CA GLU A 246 92.74 -2.72 -31.10
C GLU A 246 92.25 -4.08 -31.58
N GLN A 247 93.05 -4.94 -32.20
CA GLN A 247 92.64 -6.29 -32.61
C GLN A 247 92.37 -7.16 -31.38
N GLU A 248 93.30 -7.28 -30.44
CA GLU A 248 93.08 -8.03 -29.18
C GLU A 248 91.88 -7.47 -28.40
N LYS A 249 91.76 -6.14 -28.30
CA LYS A 249 90.60 -5.49 -27.65
C LYS A 249 89.30 -5.76 -28.41
N ARG A 250 89.31 -5.77 -29.75
CA ARG A 250 88.13 -6.10 -30.59
C ARG A 250 87.74 -7.57 -30.44
N GLU A 251 88.68 -8.48 -30.31
CA GLU A 251 88.45 -9.92 -30.11
C GLU A 251 87.86 -10.18 -28.73
N HIS A 252 88.50 -9.70 -27.66
CA HIS A 252 87.95 -9.79 -26.31
C HIS A 252 86.57 -9.12 -26.18
N ILE A 253 86.35 -7.97 -26.85
CA ILE A 253 85.03 -7.32 -26.94
C ILE A 253 84.02 -8.18 -27.72
N GLN A 254 84.43 -8.94 -28.73
CA GLN A 254 83.56 -9.87 -29.47
C GLN A 254 83.18 -11.08 -28.62
N GLU A 255 84.13 -11.70 -27.92
CA GLU A 255 83.89 -12.79 -26.96
C GLU A 255 82.95 -12.33 -25.83
N ALA A 256 83.22 -11.19 -25.21
CA ALA A 256 82.37 -10.62 -24.17
C ALA A 256 80.95 -10.29 -24.69
N LYS A 257 80.82 -9.83 -25.94
CA LYS A 257 79.51 -9.65 -26.60
C LYS A 257 78.81 -10.98 -26.89
N TRP A 258 79.55 -12.03 -27.26
CA TRP A 258 79.01 -13.36 -27.55
C TRP A 258 78.54 -14.04 -26.26
N ASN A 259 79.38 -14.10 -25.23
CA ASN A 259 79.04 -14.63 -23.90
C ASN A 259 77.81 -13.90 -23.32
N LYS A 260 77.79 -12.57 -23.39
CA LYS A 260 76.63 -11.77 -22.97
C LYS A 260 75.38 -12.05 -23.80
N LYS A 261 75.50 -12.40 -25.08
CA LYS A 261 74.37 -12.79 -25.93
C LYS A 261 73.82 -14.17 -25.53
N GLN A 262 74.69 -15.16 -25.26
CA GLN A 262 74.24 -16.50 -24.86
C GLN A 262 73.52 -16.47 -23.51
N LEU A 263 74.11 -15.82 -22.49
CA LEU A 263 73.48 -15.64 -21.18
C LEU A 263 72.09 -14.98 -21.29
N LEU A 264 71.90 -14.02 -22.20
CA LEU A 264 70.61 -13.38 -22.44
C LEU A 264 69.61 -14.25 -23.23
N LEU A 265 70.07 -15.23 -24.01
CA LEU A 265 69.21 -16.22 -24.67
C LEU A 265 68.76 -17.29 -23.67
N GLU A 266 69.68 -17.86 -22.91
CA GLU A 266 69.41 -18.82 -21.82
C GLU A 266 68.39 -18.24 -20.82
N GLN A 267 68.62 -17.01 -20.36
CA GLN A 267 67.71 -16.32 -19.45
C GLN A 267 66.36 -15.94 -20.10
N LEU A 268 66.30 -15.73 -21.42
CA LEU A 268 65.02 -15.61 -22.12
C LEU A 268 64.28 -16.94 -22.19
N GLU A 269 64.98 -18.06 -22.34
CA GLU A 269 64.39 -19.40 -22.38
C GLU A 269 63.84 -19.82 -21.01
N THR A 270 64.57 -19.60 -19.91
CA THR A 270 64.04 -19.83 -18.54
C THR A 270 62.80 -18.99 -18.26
N ILE A 271 62.82 -17.69 -18.58
CA ILE A 271 61.65 -16.79 -18.47
C ILE A 271 60.47 -17.30 -19.32
N ASN A 272 60.72 -17.76 -20.54
CA ASN A 272 59.66 -18.26 -21.42
C ASN A 272 59.06 -19.59 -20.93
N LEU A 273 59.86 -20.48 -20.33
CA LEU A 273 59.38 -21.71 -19.69
C LEU A 273 58.47 -21.38 -18.48
N HIS A 274 58.91 -20.50 -17.59
CA HIS A 274 58.10 -20.03 -16.46
C HIS A 274 56.77 -19.40 -16.91
N ARG A 275 56.79 -18.55 -17.94
CA ARG A 275 55.58 -17.95 -18.53
C ARG A 275 54.62 -19.00 -19.09
N ARG A 276 55.12 -20.04 -19.77
CA ARG A 276 54.30 -21.16 -20.29
C ARG A 276 53.64 -21.95 -19.15
N ALA A 277 54.41 -22.31 -18.12
CA ALA A 277 53.89 -23.03 -16.95
C ALA A 277 52.84 -22.23 -16.19
N LEU A 278 53.06 -20.93 -15.96
CA LEU A 278 52.10 -20.02 -15.34
C LEU A 278 50.81 -19.88 -16.18
N ALA A 279 50.92 -19.81 -17.52
CA ALA A 279 49.77 -19.76 -18.41
C ALA A 279 48.94 -21.05 -18.37
N GLN A 280 49.59 -22.22 -18.35
CA GLN A 280 48.91 -23.52 -18.19
C GLN A 280 48.21 -23.63 -16.83
N ALA A 281 48.89 -23.29 -15.73
CA ALA A 281 48.30 -23.27 -14.40
C ALA A 281 47.12 -22.28 -14.28
N ALA A 282 47.19 -21.12 -14.94
CA ALA A 282 46.09 -20.16 -15.01
C ALA A 282 44.90 -20.70 -15.83
N ALA A 283 45.15 -21.46 -16.92
CA ALA A 283 44.10 -22.11 -17.70
C ALA A 283 43.37 -23.20 -16.89
N MET A 284 44.10 -24.04 -16.15
CA MET A 284 43.52 -25.06 -15.28
C MET A 284 42.64 -24.43 -14.19
N ARG A 285 43.16 -23.45 -13.45
CA ARG A 285 42.38 -22.69 -12.44
C ARG A 285 41.13 -22.02 -13.03
N LYS A 286 41.16 -21.62 -14.31
CA LYS A 286 40.00 -21.06 -15.02
C LYS A 286 38.96 -22.12 -15.37
N HIS A 287 39.37 -23.36 -15.65
CA HIS A 287 38.45 -24.50 -15.83
C HIS A 287 37.84 -24.96 -14.50
N GLU A 288 38.65 -25.11 -13.45
CA GLU A 288 38.18 -25.44 -12.09
C GLU A 288 37.11 -24.44 -11.61
N ARG A 289 37.38 -23.13 -11.74
CA ARG A 289 36.42 -22.07 -11.38
C ARG A 289 35.12 -22.14 -12.20
N LYS A 290 35.19 -22.46 -13.49
CA LYS A 290 33.99 -22.65 -14.33
C LYS A 290 33.16 -23.85 -13.85
N ALA A 291 33.80 -24.98 -13.55
CA ALA A 291 33.12 -26.17 -13.05
C ALA A 291 32.46 -25.92 -11.67
N SER A 292 33.19 -25.29 -10.75
CA SER A 292 32.67 -24.85 -9.44
C SER A 292 31.46 -23.90 -9.57
N LEU A 293 31.51 -22.93 -10.48
CA LEU A 293 30.38 -22.04 -10.75
C LEU A 293 29.16 -22.79 -11.33
N GLY A 294 29.37 -23.79 -12.18
CA GLY A 294 28.30 -24.67 -12.69
C GLY A 294 27.64 -25.48 -11.56
N PHE A 295 28.45 -26.10 -10.68
CA PHE A 295 27.96 -26.78 -9.48
C PHE A 295 27.17 -25.83 -8.57
N ARG A 296 27.68 -24.61 -8.34
CA ARG A 296 26.99 -23.58 -7.54
C ARG A 296 25.63 -23.20 -8.12
N GLN A 297 25.52 -23.10 -9.46
CA GLN A 297 24.24 -22.85 -10.14
C GLN A 297 23.26 -24.03 -10.00
N MET A 298 23.76 -25.27 -9.98
CA MET A 298 22.94 -26.46 -9.76
C MET A 298 22.42 -26.53 -8.31
N VAL A 299 23.26 -26.21 -7.32
CA VAL A 299 22.83 -26.12 -5.90
C VAL A 299 21.79 -25.02 -5.69
N THR A 300 21.86 -23.89 -6.41
CA THR A 300 20.78 -22.87 -6.35
C THR A 300 19.45 -23.31 -7.00
N GLN A 301 19.42 -24.45 -7.68
CA GLN A 301 18.19 -25.11 -8.15
C GLN A 301 17.66 -26.18 -7.19
N ASP A 302 18.11 -26.14 -5.92
CA ASP A 302 17.65 -26.94 -4.78
C ASP A 302 16.17 -27.36 -4.92
N GLU A 303 15.89 -28.66 -4.99
CA GLU A 303 14.58 -29.16 -5.44
C GLU A 303 13.41 -28.60 -4.60
N SER A 304 13.67 -28.43 -3.30
CA SER A 304 12.77 -27.83 -2.31
C SER A 304 12.44 -26.36 -2.61
N LEU A 305 13.38 -25.54 -3.10
CA LEU A 305 13.12 -24.18 -3.58
C LEU A 305 12.24 -24.21 -4.83
N SER A 306 12.48 -25.16 -5.76
CA SER A 306 11.62 -25.34 -6.93
C SER A 306 10.17 -25.70 -6.53
N ALA A 307 10.01 -26.55 -5.52
CA ALA A 307 8.71 -26.96 -5.00
C ALA A 307 7.97 -25.82 -4.30
N LEU A 308 8.67 -24.99 -3.51
CA LEU A 308 8.11 -23.77 -2.92
C LEU A 308 7.70 -22.75 -4.00
N GLN A 309 8.49 -22.57 -5.06
CA GLN A 309 8.12 -21.70 -6.18
C GLN A 309 6.89 -22.22 -6.96
N LYS A 310 6.72 -23.54 -7.12
CA LYS A 310 5.51 -24.16 -7.71
C LYS A 310 4.28 -23.89 -6.83
N LYS A 311 4.35 -24.22 -5.53
CA LYS A 311 3.29 -23.93 -4.55
C LYS A 311 2.89 -22.45 -4.51
N LEU A 312 3.85 -21.52 -4.58
CA LEU A 312 3.56 -20.09 -4.62
C LEU A 312 2.77 -19.70 -5.88
N LYS A 313 3.14 -20.22 -7.05
CA LYS A 313 2.40 -19.99 -8.31
C LYS A 313 0.98 -20.56 -8.23
N GLU A 314 0.82 -21.76 -7.68
CA GLU A 314 -0.49 -22.38 -7.44
C GLU A 314 -1.39 -21.51 -6.55
N LYS A 315 -0.89 -21.03 -5.40
CA LYS A 315 -1.66 -20.14 -4.50
C LYS A 315 -1.99 -18.78 -5.11
N GLN A 316 -1.09 -18.22 -5.92
CA GLN A 316 -1.39 -17.01 -6.68
C GLN A 316 -2.49 -17.25 -7.73
N GLN A 317 -2.49 -18.40 -8.42
CA GLN A 317 -3.56 -18.77 -9.36
C GLN A 317 -4.90 -19.03 -8.65
N GLU A 318 -4.91 -19.73 -7.51
CA GLU A 318 -6.11 -19.91 -6.68
C GLU A 318 -6.74 -18.55 -6.31
N ARG A 319 -5.93 -17.59 -5.86
CA ARG A 319 -6.39 -16.24 -5.51
C ARG A 319 -6.84 -15.41 -6.70
N GLN A 320 -6.20 -15.55 -7.85
CA GLN A 320 -6.66 -14.91 -9.09
C GLN A 320 -8.02 -15.46 -9.53
N ARG A 321 -8.24 -16.79 -9.43
CA ARG A 321 -9.53 -17.43 -9.70
C ARG A 321 -10.62 -16.95 -8.75
N LEU A 322 -10.34 -16.84 -7.43
CA LEU A 322 -11.32 -16.26 -6.49
C LEU A 322 -11.66 -14.81 -6.84
N LYS A 323 -10.67 -13.95 -7.09
CA LYS A 323 -10.90 -12.55 -7.51
C LYS A 323 -11.68 -12.44 -8.82
N GLN A 324 -11.50 -13.36 -9.76
CA GLN A 324 -12.28 -13.43 -11.00
C GLN A 324 -13.73 -13.85 -10.72
N ALA A 325 -13.96 -14.84 -9.84
CA ALA A 325 -15.29 -15.27 -9.43
C ALA A 325 -16.03 -14.20 -8.60
N GLU A 326 -15.33 -13.42 -7.78
CA GLU A 326 -15.87 -12.24 -7.10
C GLU A 326 -16.28 -11.16 -8.12
N ARG A 327 -15.41 -10.88 -9.12
CA ARG A 327 -15.69 -9.92 -10.19
C ARG A 327 -16.84 -10.33 -11.11
N SER A 328 -17.02 -11.62 -11.42
CA SER A 328 -18.17 -12.07 -12.20
C SER A 328 -19.47 -11.99 -11.39
N LYS A 329 -19.47 -12.47 -10.14
CA LYS A 329 -20.59 -12.28 -9.18
C LYS A 329 -21.00 -10.79 -9.06
N ALA A 330 -20.02 -9.87 -9.05
CA ALA A 330 -20.26 -8.44 -8.95
C ALA A 330 -20.82 -7.78 -10.23
N LYS A 331 -20.61 -8.37 -11.42
CA LYS A 331 -21.14 -7.84 -12.70
C LYS A 331 -22.56 -8.30 -13.03
N CYS A 332 -22.94 -9.52 -12.62
CA CYS A 332 -24.29 -10.04 -12.85
C CYS A 332 -25.46 -9.14 -12.35
N PRO A 333 -25.40 -8.43 -11.19
CA PRO A 333 -26.53 -7.60 -10.75
C PRO A 333 -26.84 -6.40 -11.65
N GLU A 334 -25.85 -5.82 -12.35
CA GLU A 334 -26.08 -4.64 -13.20
C GLU A 334 -26.98 -4.99 -14.41
N GLN A 335 -26.77 -6.15 -15.03
CA GLN A 335 -27.56 -6.60 -16.18
C GLN A 335 -28.99 -7.01 -15.81
N ALA A 336 -29.21 -7.50 -14.58
CA ALA A 336 -30.56 -7.76 -14.06
C ALA A 336 -31.32 -6.45 -13.77
N ALA A 337 -30.63 -5.42 -13.28
CA ALA A 337 -31.23 -4.10 -13.05
C ALA A 337 -31.64 -3.40 -14.37
N ALA A 338 -30.82 -3.51 -15.42
CA ALA A 338 -31.09 -2.88 -16.72
C ALA A 338 -32.45 -3.29 -17.33
N CYS A 339 -32.87 -4.54 -17.18
CA CYS A 339 -34.13 -5.06 -17.73
C CYS A 339 -35.39 -4.71 -16.91
N THR A 340 -35.28 -3.90 -15.84
CA THR A 340 -36.44 -3.54 -14.98
C THR A 340 -36.70 -2.03 -14.86
N VAL A 341 -36.09 -1.21 -15.73
CA VAL A 341 -36.30 0.25 -15.76
C VAL A 341 -37.17 0.68 -16.96
N VAL A 342 -38.41 0.18 -16.99
CA VAL A 342 -39.52 0.78 -17.76
C VAL A 342 -40.70 1.00 -16.82
N ASN A 343 -40.63 2.08 -16.04
CA ASN A 343 -41.76 2.62 -15.25
C ASN A 343 -41.46 4.06 -14.77
N THR A 344 -41.61 5.02 -15.67
CA THR A 344 -41.51 6.45 -15.36
C THR A 344 -42.73 6.91 -14.55
N GLY A 345 -42.56 7.16 -13.24
CA GLY A 345 -43.64 7.72 -12.42
C GLY A 345 -43.42 7.76 -10.89
N THR A 346 -42.42 7.06 -10.35
CA THR A 346 -42.23 6.92 -8.89
C THR A 346 -41.34 7.98 -8.22
N THR A 347 -40.50 8.67 -8.98
CA THR A 347 -39.53 9.66 -8.45
C THR A 347 -40.18 10.83 -7.73
N SER A 348 -41.23 11.43 -8.30
CA SER A 348 -41.94 12.56 -7.70
C SER A 348 -42.45 12.25 -6.29
N LYS A 349 -43.17 11.12 -6.12
CA LYS A 349 -43.68 10.68 -4.81
C LYS A 349 -42.58 10.44 -3.77
N ARG A 350 -41.40 9.98 -4.22
CA ARG A 350 -40.25 9.75 -3.34
C ARG A 350 -39.72 11.06 -2.76
N THR A 351 -39.49 12.06 -3.61
CA THR A 351 -38.99 13.38 -3.17
C THR A 351 -39.97 14.15 -2.27
N LEU A 352 -41.28 13.89 -2.38
CA LEU A 352 -42.28 14.43 -1.47
C LEU A 352 -42.25 13.73 -0.10
N SER A 353 -41.98 12.43 -0.06
CA SER A 353 -41.82 11.69 1.20
C SER A 353 -40.52 12.07 1.90
N GLU A 354 -39.41 12.21 1.18
CA GLU A 354 -38.10 12.59 1.72
C GLU A 354 -38.20 13.98 2.40
N LYS A 355 -38.78 14.97 1.72
CA LYS A 355 -39.09 16.31 2.29
C LYS A 355 -40.12 16.31 3.42
N SER A 356 -40.85 15.22 3.62
CA SER A 356 -41.74 15.04 4.77
C SER A 356 -41.01 14.46 5.99
N TRP A 357 -39.97 13.64 5.77
CA TRP A 357 -39.12 13.13 6.84
C TRP A 357 -38.16 14.21 7.35
N GLU A 358 -37.50 14.96 6.46
CA GLU A 358 -36.63 16.09 6.81
C GLU A 358 -37.34 17.10 7.74
N LYS A 359 -38.64 17.37 7.50
CA LYS A 359 -39.45 18.25 8.36
C LYS A 359 -39.80 17.64 9.71
N LEU A 360 -39.95 16.33 9.81
CA LEU A 360 -40.21 15.63 11.08
C LEU A 360 -38.93 15.53 11.92
N GLU A 361 -37.78 15.32 11.29
CA GLU A 361 -36.47 15.32 11.95
C GLU A 361 -36.14 16.70 12.52
N LEU A 362 -36.28 17.77 11.74
CA LEU A 362 -36.10 19.16 12.24
C LEU A 362 -37.07 19.53 13.37
N SER A 363 -38.31 19.02 13.34
CA SER A 363 -39.29 19.22 14.43
C SER A 363 -38.91 18.47 15.70
N LEU A 364 -38.32 17.27 15.58
CA LEU A 364 -37.76 16.50 16.70
C LEU A 364 -36.52 17.16 17.29
N GLU A 365 -35.61 17.68 16.45
CA GLU A 365 -34.44 18.42 16.93
C GLU A 365 -34.83 19.67 17.72
N HIS A 366 -35.85 20.41 17.28
CA HIS A 366 -36.38 21.57 18.02
C HIS A 366 -36.95 21.18 19.39
N LEU A 367 -37.80 20.15 19.45
CA LEU A 367 -38.36 19.62 20.70
C LEU A 367 -37.27 19.16 21.68
N ILE A 368 -36.23 18.48 21.19
CA ILE A 368 -35.09 18.05 22.01
C ILE A 368 -34.30 19.25 22.54
N GLN A 369 -34.12 20.32 21.75
CA GLN A 369 -33.48 21.55 22.20
C GLN A 369 -34.33 22.30 23.24
N GLU A 370 -35.66 22.33 23.08
CA GLU A 370 -36.58 22.92 24.06
C GLU A 370 -36.56 22.16 25.40
N ASP A 371 -36.64 20.82 25.39
CA ASP A 371 -36.54 20.00 26.60
C ASP A 371 -35.18 20.17 27.30
N LEU A 372 -34.07 20.19 26.56
CA LEU A 372 -32.73 20.44 27.12
C LEU A 372 -32.62 21.84 27.75
N ASN A 373 -33.21 22.87 27.14
CA ASN A 373 -33.28 24.21 27.69
C ASN A 373 -34.13 24.26 28.97
N VAL A 374 -35.26 23.56 29.01
CA VAL A 374 -36.14 23.46 30.21
C VAL A 374 -35.44 22.70 31.34
N VAL A 375 -34.67 21.64 31.04
CA VAL A 375 -33.84 20.94 32.04
C VAL A 375 -32.76 21.87 32.59
N SER A 376 -32.02 22.57 31.73
CA SER A 376 -30.98 23.52 32.13
C SER A 376 -31.54 24.64 33.04
N GLN A 377 -32.69 25.21 32.69
CA GLN A 377 -33.38 26.20 33.53
C GLN A 377 -33.80 25.64 34.89
N ARG A 378 -34.27 24.39 34.96
CA ARG A 378 -34.60 23.73 36.24
C ARG A 378 -33.37 23.50 37.12
N GLU A 379 -32.21 23.21 36.53
CA GLU A 379 -30.94 23.06 37.27
C GLU A 379 -30.38 24.41 37.74
N ALA A 380 -30.48 25.46 36.93
CA ALA A 380 -30.18 26.83 37.33
C ALA A 380 -31.08 27.31 38.48
N LEU A 381 -32.37 26.93 38.50
CA LEU A 381 -33.28 27.24 39.60
C LEU A 381 -32.97 26.43 40.87
N LYS A 382 -32.61 25.14 40.75
CA LYS A 382 -32.17 24.31 41.88
C LYS A 382 -30.92 24.88 42.54
N THR A 383 -29.87 25.17 41.76
CA THR A 383 -28.62 25.76 42.26
C THR A 383 -28.86 27.13 42.89
N ARG A 384 -29.62 28.02 42.25
CA ARG A 384 -29.98 29.34 42.81
C ARG A 384 -30.75 29.23 44.14
N ASN A 385 -31.63 28.24 44.30
CA ASN A 385 -32.31 27.97 45.56
C ASN A 385 -31.36 27.38 46.63
N MET A 386 -30.42 26.50 46.26
CA MET A 386 -29.39 26.01 47.19
C MET A 386 -28.53 27.16 47.74
N TYR A 387 -28.03 28.05 46.89
CA TYR A 387 -27.28 29.24 47.35
C TYR A 387 -28.12 30.13 48.26
N ARG A 388 -29.43 30.28 47.99
CA ARG A 388 -30.37 31.07 48.81
C ARG A 388 -30.65 30.44 50.18
N VAL A 389 -30.61 29.11 50.29
CA VAL A 389 -30.70 28.39 51.57
C VAL A 389 -29.41 28.55 52.37
N VAL A 390 -28.24 28.39 51.73
CA VAL A 390 -26.94 28.62 52.37
C VAL A 390 -26.80 30.06 52.88
N GLN A 391 -27.17 31.06 52.08
CA GLN A 391 -27.17 32.47 52.52
C GLN A 391 -28.13 32.75 53.69
N LYS A 392 -29.23 32.02 53.83
CA LYS A 392 -30.09 32.11 55.03
C LYS A 392 -29.46 31.45 56.25
N ALA A 393 -28.68 30.38 56.07
CA ALA A 393 -27.99 29.68 57.15
C ALA A 393 -26.73 30.40 57.65
N SER A 394 -26.22 31.41 56.93
CA SER A 394 -25.08 32.25 57.34
C SER A 394 -25.47 33.62 57.92
N ASN A 395 -26.78 33.90 58.06
CA ASN A 395 -27.32 35.15 58.61
C ASN A 395 -28.15 34.91 59.90
N VAL A 396 -27.80 33.85 60.65
CA VAL A 396 -28.31 33.48 61.97
C VAL A 396 -27.12 33.09 62.84
#